data_AF-A0A935FIL1-F1
#
_entry.id   AF-A0A935FIL1-F1
#
_cell.length_a   1.000
_cell.length_b   1.000
_cell.length_c   1.000
_cell.angle_alpha   90.00
_cell.angle_beta   90.00
_cell.angle_gamma   90.00
#
_symmetry.space_group_name_H-M   'P 1'
#
loop_
_entity.id
_entity.type
_entity.pdbx_description
1 polymer ?
#
loop_
_entity_poly.entity_id
_entity_poly.type
_entity_poly.pdbx_seq_one_letter_code
_entity_poly.pdbx_strand_id
1 'polypeptide(L)'
;MDASTDHSLSGHSSIGHGSTGHGSTGPSSTGHRSTGDEGVAPTPPPADRRALTDVLHAVGHLLLAAAYVGVVFVLVPARSPWIRAGAVLAAAVALTTAVGLLRGGQRGRRWACIGALLELAFCALVIALLIASAAYLHGIYGGIGEAGVAIALVAAALAVELLGLLPALTLTHLRRQARPLRISAARAGRR
;
A
#
# COMPACT_ATOMS: atom_id res chain seq x y z
N MET A 1 -7.39 -3.06 -51.76
CA MET A 1 -6.17 -3.82 -51.42
C MET A 1 -6.34 -4.24 -49.99
N ASP A 2 -7.03 -5.37 -49.86
CA ASP A 2 -7.56 -5.91 -48.62
C ASP A 2 -6.53 -6.89 -48.07
N ALA A 3 -6.05 -6.63 -46.86
CA ALA A 3 -5.22 -7.56 -46.11
C ALA A 3 -6.04 -8.09 -44.93
N SER A 4 -6.85 -9.12 -45.20
CA SER A 4 -7.35 -10.03 -44.17
C SER A 4 -6.18 -10.74 -43.54
N THR A 5 -6.07 -10.68 -42.21
CA THR A 5 -5.15 -11.54 -41.45
C THR A 5 -5.96 -12.29 -40.41
N ASP A 6 -6.29 -13.52 -40.77
CA ASP A 6 -6.81 -14.55 -39.88
C ASP A 6 -5.70 -15.06 -38.96
N HIS A 7 -5.87 -14.94 -37.64
CA HIS A 7 -5.06 -15.65 -36.67
C HIS A 7 -5.94 -16.43 -35.69
N SER A 8 -6.19 -17.68 -36.10
CA SER A 8 -5.88 -18.92 -35.38
C SER A 8 -6.25 -19.02 -33.89
N LEU A 9 -7.27 -19.85 -33.67
CA LEU A 9 -7.63 -20.53 -32.44
C LEU A 9 -6.50 -21.44 -31.92
N SER A 10 -6.10 -21.24 -30.67
CA SER A 10 -5.46 -22.26 -29.80
C SER A 10 -5.69 -21.79 -28.36
N GLY A 11 -6.01 -22.58 -27.35
CA GLY A 11 -6.12 -24.02 -27.15
C GLY A 11 -6.18 -24.20 -25.62
N HIS A 12 -7.13 -24.99 -25.13
CA HIS A 12 -7.35 -25.23 -23.70
C HIS A 12 -6.12 -25.81 -22.97
N SER A 13 -5.90 -25.40 -21.72
CA SER A 13 -5.50 -26.35 -20.67
C SER A 13 -5.97 -25.87 -19.29
N SER A 14 -7.02 -26.52 -18.80
CA SER A 14 -7.42 -26.45 -17.39
C SER A 14 -6.60 -27.47 -16.62
N ILE A 15 -5.61 -27.01 -15.85
CA ILE A 15 -4.90 -27.86 -14.90
C ILE A 15 -5.73 -27.89 -13.61
N GLY A 16 -6.48 -28.98 -13.44
CA GLY A 16 -7.13 -29.33 -12.19
C GLY A 16 -6.09 -29.79 -11.17
N HIS A 17 -6.04 -29.12 -10.03
CA HIS A 17 -5.33 -29.65 -8.88
C HIS A 17 -6.28 -30.49 -8.04
N GLY A 18 -6.02 -31.80 -8.03
CA GLY A 18 -6.64 -32.77 -7.14
C GLY A 18 -6.29 -32.47 -5.69
N SER A 19 -7.33 -32.19 -4.90
CA SER A 19 -7.28 -32.20 -3.45
C SER A 19 -7.54 -33.63 -2.99
N THR A 20 -6.47 -34.40 -2.77
CA THR A 20 -6.54 -35.68 -2.05
C THR A 20 -6.77 -35.41 -0.57
N GLY A 21 -7.83 -36.02 -0.05
CA GLY A 21 -8.28 -35.85 1.33
C GLY A 21 -7.37 -36.51 2.36
N HIS A 22 -7.41 -35.96 3.57
CA HIS A 22 -7.21 -36.72 4.78
C HIS A 22 -8.44 -36.57 5.67
N GLY A 23 -9.06 -37.72 5.93
CA GLY A 23 -10.22 -37.86 6.78
C GLY A 23 -9.86 -37.60 8.23
N SER A 24 -10.69 -36.78 8.87
CA SER A 24 -10.83 -36.73 10.32
C SER A 24 -12.28 -37.08 10.62
N THR A 25 -12.54 -38.38 10.78
CA THR A 25 -13.76 -38.90 11.41
C THR A 25 -13.69 -38.62 12.91
N GLY A 26 -14.15 -37.44 13.31
CA GLY A 26 -14.41 -37.08 14.70
C GLY A 26 -15.91 -37.19 15.01
N PRO A 27 -16.29 -37.50 16.26
CA PRO A 27 -17.59 -38.05 16.59
C PRO A 27 -18.73 -37.06 16.39
N SER A 28 -19.83 -37.64 15.90
CA SER A 28 -21.22 -37.21 15.93
C SER A 28 -21.55 -36.30 17.13
N SER A 29 -21.37 -35.00 16.96
CA SER A 29 -21.92 -33.99 17.85
C SER A 29 -23.40 -33.81 17.50
N THR A 30 -24.24 -34.48 18.28
CA THR A 30 -25.69 -34.40 18.28
C THR A 30 -26.15 -32.95 18.53
N GLY A 31 -26.71 -32.35 17.49
CA GLY A 31 -27.85 -31.41 17.57
C GLY A 31 -27.85 -30.32 18.63
N HIS A 32 -27.28 -29.16 18.29
CA HIS A 32 -28.00 -27.90 18.47
C HIS A 32 -28.02 -27.16 17.14
N ARG A 33 -28.99 -27.55 16.31
CA ARG A 33 -29.38 -26.82 15.12
C ARG A 33 -30.03 -25.51 15.62
N SER A 34 -29.23 -24.46 15.74
CA SER A 34 -29.75 -23.09 15.96
C SER A 34 -30.43 -22.62 14.68
N THR A 35 -31.62 -23.15 14.43
CA THR A 35 -32.60 -22.64 13.48
C THR A 35 -33.20 -21.37 14.08
N GLY A 36 -32.58 -20.23 13.81
CA GLY A 36 -33.06 -18.96 14.35
C GLY A 36 -32.16 -17.75 14.16
N ASP A 37 -31.05 -17.84 13.42
CA ASP A 37 -30.39 -16.65 12.91
C ASP A 37 -30.94 -16.41 11.50
N GLU A 38 -32.17 -15.90 11.46
CA GLU A 38 -32.82 -15.38 10.25
C GLU A 38 -31.86 -14.41 9.61
N GLY A 39 -31.21 -14.81 8.50
CA GLY A 39 -30.29 -14.05 7.66
C GLY A 39 -30.30 -12.54 7.88
N VAL A 40 -29.71 -12.09 8.99
CA VAL A 40 -29.52 -10.68 9.29
C VAL A 40 -28.42 -10.31 8.34
N ALA A 41 -28.82 -9.81 7.17
CA ALA A 41 -27.91 -9.30 6.18
C ALA A 41 -26.93 -8.40 6.93
N PRO A 42 -25.61 -8.66 6.85
CA PRO A 42 -24.61 -7.99 7.68
C PRO A 42 -24.87 -6.50 7.57
N THR A 43 -25.31 -5.90 8.68
CA THR A 43 -25.76 -4.52 8.70
C THR A 43 -24.59 -3.69 8.19
N PRO A 44 -24.77 -2.92 7.10
CA PRO A 44 -23.66 -2.16 6.53
C PRO A 44 -23.08 -1.29 7.63
N PRO A 45 -21.75 -1.28 7.81
CA PRO A 45 -21.14 -0.48 8.86
C PRO A 45 -21.57 0.99 8.68
N PRO A 46 -21.86 1.71 9.78
CA PRO A 46 -22.39 3.07 9.73
C PRO A 46 -21.44 3.95 8.91
N ALA A 47 -22.02 4.79 8.04
CA ALA A 47 -21.28 5.64 7.11
C ALA A 47 -20.19 6.48 7.81
N ASP A 48 -20.46 6.91 9.06
CA ASP A 48 -19.56 7.72 9.88
C ASP A 48 -18.22 7.07 10.18
N ARG A 49 -18.17 5.75 10.35
CA ARG A 49 -16.89 5.05 10.64
C ARG A 49 -15.91 5.12 9.47
N ARG A 50 -16.42 5.17 8.24
CA ARG A 50 -15.58 5.24 7.03
C ARG A 50 -14.99 6.63 6.86
N ALA A 51 -15.81 7.66 7.07
CA ALA A 51 -15.35 9.04 7.06
C ALA A 51 -14.25 9.26 8.11
N LEU A 52 -14.43 8.72 9.32
CA LEU A 52 -13.41 8.80 10.38
C LEU A 52 -12.08 8.13 9.98
N THR A 53 -12.10 6.93 9.39
CA THR A 53 -10.86 6.27 8.94
C THR A 53 -10.16 7.03 7.83
N ASP A 54 -10.91 7.59 6.88
CA ASP A 54 -10.34 8.37 5.78
C ASP A 54 -9.69 9.67 6.31
N VAL A 55 -10.32 10.33 7.29
CA VAL A 55 -9.77 11.51 7.98
C VAL A 55 -8.50 11.15 8.76
N LEU A 56 -8.50 10.05 9.52
CA LEU A 56 -7.32 9.62 10.27
C LEU A 56 -6.12 9.36 9.35
N HIS A 57 -6.33 8.70 8.21
CA HIS A 57 -5.27 8.49 7.23
C HIS A 57 -4.79 9.81 6.61
N ALA A 58 -5.71 10.72 6.26
CA ALA A 58 -5.36 12.03 5.71
C ALA A 58 -4.54 12.87 6.70
N VAL A 59 -4.95 12.89 7.98
CA VAL A 59 -4.21 13.55 9.06
C VAL A 59 -2.84 12.91 9.25
N GLY A 60 -2.75 11.57 9.19
CA GLY A 60 -1.49 10.84 9.24
C GLY A 60 -0.50 11.28 8.14
N HIS A 61 -0.95 11.38 6.88
CA HIS A 61 -0.12 11.87 5.79
C HIS A 61 0.27 13.34 5.95
N LEU A 62 -0.63 14.18 6.47
CA LEU A 62 -0.34 15.60 6.72
C LEU A 62 0.73 15.77 7.81
N LEU A 63 0.61 15.03 8.92
CA LEU A 63 1.60 14.99 9.99
C LEU A 63 2.93 14.46 9.50
N LEU A 64 2.93 13.41 8.68
CA LEU A 64 4.15 12.86 8.07
C LEU A 64 4.82 13.89 7.17
N ALA A 65 4.07 14.57 6.30
CA ALA A 65 4.59 15.62 5.44
C ALA A 65 5.19 16.78 6.25
N ALA A 66 4.48 17.24 7.29
CA ALA A 66 4.95 18.30 8.18
C ALA A 66 6.20 17.89 8.96
N ALA A 67 6.24 16.67 9.50
CA ALA A 67 7.40 16.12 10.18
C ALA A 67 8.59 16.01 9.22
N TYR A 68 8.37 15.56 7.98
CA TYR A 68 9.43 15.45 6.99
C TYR A 68 10.05 16.81 6.65
N VAL A 69 9.20 17.81 6.35
CA VAL A 69 9.66 19.18 6.11
C VAL A 69 10.38 19.73 7.35
N GLY A 70 9.80 19.57 8.54
CA GLY A 70 10.39 20.03 9.80
C GLY A 70 11.77 19.42 10.05
N VAL A 71 11.89 18.10 9.97
CA VAL A 71 13.16 17.39 10.17
C VAL A 71 14.20 17.82 9.14
N VAL A 72 13.84 17.89 7.86
CA VAL A 72 14.79 18.30 6.81
C VAL A 72 15.26 19.74 7.01
N PHE A 73 14.36 20.68 7.32
CA PHE A 73 14.76 22.08 7.49
C PHE A 73 15.49 22.35 8.81
N VAL A 74 15.21 21.61 9.89
CA VAL A 74 15.82 21.81 11.21
C VAL A 74 17.14 21.04 11.36
N LEU A 75 17.17 19.75 11.01
CA LEU A 75 18.38 18.93 11.21
C LEU A 75 19.42 19.14 10.11
N VAL A 76 19.05 19.74 8.98
CA VAL A 76 19.95 19.89 7.83
C VAL A 76 20.15 21.37 7.49
N PRO A 77 20.80 22.16 8.36
CA PRO A 77 20.90 23.62 8.23
C PRO A 77 21.72 24.09 7.01
N ALA A 78 22.49 23.20 6.36
CA ALA A 78 23.34 23.55 5.23
C ALA A 78 23.33 22.44 4.18
N ARG A 79 22.35 22.38 3.28
CA ARG A 79 22.43 21.44 2.14
C ARG A 79 21.94 21.98 0.80
N SER A 80 22.65 21.44 -0.19
CA SER A 80 22.45 21.42 -1.63
C SER A 80 20.99 21.57 -2.07
N PRO A 81 20.71 22.39 -3.12
CA PRO A 81 19.37 22.60 -3.64
C PRO A 81 18.66 21.29 -4.04
N TRP A 82 19.42 20.25 -4.40
CA TRP A 82 18.89 18.94 -4.76
C TRP A 82 18.17 18.24 -3.59
N ILE A 83 18.67 18.38 -2.37
CA ILE A 83 18.06 17.75 -1.18
C ILE A 83 16.78 18.50 -0.80
N ARG A 84 16.79 19.83 -0.92
CA ARG A 84 15.56 20.65 -0.76
C ARG A 84 14.51 20.27 -1.80
N ALA A 85 14.92 20.14 -3.06
CA ALA A 85 14.02 19.72 -4.13
C ALA A 85 13.41 18.34 -3.87
N GLY A 86 14.23 17.37 -3.43
CA GLY A 86 13.74 16.04 -3.05
C GLY A 86 12.73 16.09 -1.91
N ALA A 87 12.96 16.91 -0.89
CA ALA A 87 12.04 17.06 0.23
C ALA A 87 10.72 17.74 -0.14
N VAL A 88 10.79 18.79 -0.97
CA VAL A 88 9.59 19.44 -1.52
C VAL A 88 8.80 18.47 -2.39
N LEU A 89 9.47 17.66 -3.21
CA LEU A 89 8.82 16.64 -4.03
C LEU A 89 8.12 15.59 -3.16
N ALA A 90 8.78 15.08 -2.12
CA ALA A 90 8.19 14.12 -1.19
C ALA A 90 6.96 14.72 -0.48
N ALA A 91 7.06 15.96 0.00
CA ALA A 91 5.93 16.67 0.60
C ALA A 91 4.77 16.88 -0.40
N ALA A 92 5.08 17.22 -1.65
CA ALA A 92 4.07 17.37 -2.70
C ALA A 92 3.35 16.06 -2.98
N VAL A 93 4.08 14.94 -3.07
CA VAL A 93 3.49 13.60 -3.25
C VAL A 93 2.56 13.26 -2.08
N ALA A 94 3.00 13.44 -0.83
CA ALA A 94 2.17 13.21 0.35
C ALA A 94 0.89 14.08 0.34
N LEU A 95 1.00 15.35 -0.06
CA LEU A 95 -0.16 16.24 -0.21
C LEU A 95 -1.13 15.75 -1.29
N THR A 96 -0.63 15.26 -2.43
CA THR A 96 -1.52 14.71 -3.46
C THR A 96 -2.30 13.48 -2.96
N THR A 97 -1.67 12.62 -2.16
CA THR A 97 -2.34 11.48 -1.52
C THR A 97 -3.43 11.95 -0.55
N ALA A 98 -3.11 12.91 0.33
CA ALA A 98 -4.05 13.47 1.29
C ALA A 98 -5.26 14.14 0.61
N VAL A 99 -5.02 14.97 -0.41
CA VAL A 99 -6.08 15.63 -1.19
C VAL A 99 -6.93 14.60 -1.95
N GLY A 100 -6.31 13.54 -2.46
CA GLY A 100 -7.00 12.43 -3.13
C GLY A 100 -7.97 11.68 -2.21
N LEU A 101 -7.59 11.47 -0.94
CA LEU A 101 -8.45 10.89 0.09
C LEU A 101 -9.60 11.84 0.47
N LEU A 102 -9.30 13.12 0.68
CA LEU A 102 -10.31 14.12 1.09
C LEU A 102 -11.40 14.38 0.05
N ARG A 103 -11.08 14.32 -1.25
CA ARG A 103 -12.05 14.59 -2.32
C ARG A 103 -13.17 13.55 -2.42
N GLY A 104 -12.97 12.36 -1.85
CA GLY A 104 -13.92 11.25 -1.97
C GLY A 104 -14.16 10.77 -3.41
N GLY A 105 -14.91 9.68 -3.56
CA GLY A 105 -15.34 9.15 -4.86
C GLY A 105 -14.31 8.30 -5.63
N GLN A 106 -14.69 7.84 -6.82
CA GLN A 106 -13.89 6.89 -7.62
C GLN A 106 -12.61 7.52 -8.19
N ARG A 107 -12.66 8.80 -8.59
CA ARG A 107 -11.48 9.53 -9.10
C ARG A 107 -10.49 9.82 -7.99
N GLY A 108 -10.95 10.28 -6.82
CA GLY A 108 -10.10 10.52 -5.65
C GLY A 108 -9.32 9.28 -5.23
N ARG A 109 -9.98 8.11 -5.23
CA ARG A 109 -9.31 6.82 -4.96
C ARG A 109 -8.19 6.48 -5.94
N ARG A 110 -8.33 6.80 -7.24
CA ARG A 110 -7.26 6.57 -8.22
C ARG A 110 -6.06 7.45 -7.91
N TRP A 111 -6.29 8.72 -7.60
CA TRP A 111 -5.22 9.65 -7.21
C TRP A 111 -4.53 9.21 -5.91
N ALA A 112 -5.29 8.81 -4.88
CA ALA A 112 -4.73 8.28 -3.64
C ALA A 112 -3.88 7.02 -3.88
N CYS A 113 -4.31 6.14 -4.78
CA CYS A 113 -3.54 4.94 -5.13
C CYS A 113 -2.23 5.28 -5.85
N ILE A 114 -2.26 6.22 -6.81
CA ILE A 114 -1.06 6.69 -7.51
C ILE A 114 -0.10 7.37 -6.52
N GLY A 115 -0.61 8.23 -5.64
CA GLY A 115 0.17 8.89 -4.60
C GLY A 115 0.86 7.89 -3.66
N ALA A 116 0.11 6.90 -3.16
CA ALA A 116 0.68 5.84 -2.31
C ALA A 116 1.74 4.99 -3.04
N LEU A 117 1.56 4.71 -4.34
CA LEU A 117 2.56 4.01 -5.14
C LEU A 117 3.82 4.85 -5.36
N LEU A 118 3.67 6.15 -5.63
CA LEU A 118 4.80 7.07 -5.76
C LEU A 118 5.57 7.20 -4.45
N GLU A 119 4.87 7.26 -3.32
CA GLU A 119 5.47 7.33 -1.98
C GLU A 119 6.25 6.05 -1.64
N LEU A 120 5.70 4.88 -1.97
CA LEU A 120 6.41 3.60 -1.85
C LEU A 120 7.63 3.51 -2.78
N ALA A 121 7.50 3.97 -4.03
CA ALA A 121 8.61 4.00 -4.97
C ALA A 121 9.73 4.96 -4.49
N PHE A 122 9.35 6.12 -3.95
CA PHE A 122 10.28 7.05 -3.34
C PHE A 122 10.98 6.46 -2.11
N CYS A 123 10.24 5.77 -1.23
CA CYS A 123 10.80 5.04 -0.10
C CYS A 123 11.83 3.98 -0.56
N ALA A 124 11.48 3.18 -1.58
CA ALA A 124 12.39 2.19 -2.14
C ALA A 124 13.66 2.81 -2.72
N LEU A 125 13.54 3.95 -3.41
CA LEU A 125 14.67 4.72 -3.93
C LEU A 125 15.58 5.21 -2.81
N VAL A 126 15.03 5.78 -1.74
CA VAL A 126 15.79 6.25 -0.57
C VAL A 126 16.56 5.10 0.08
N ILE A 127 15.92 3.94 0.28
CA ILE A 127 16.56 2.75 0.84
C ILE A 127 17.70 2.29 -0.07
N ALA A 128 17.49 2.23 -1.39
CA ALA A 128 18.52 1.86 -2.34
C ALA A 128 19.74 2.81 -2.28
N LEU A 129 19.49 4.12 -2.18
CA LEU A 129 20.55 5.12 -2.01
C LEU A 129 21.29 4.96 -0.67
N LEU A 130 20.58 4.68 0.43
CA LEU A 130 21.20 4.43 1.74
C LEU A 130 22.07 3.17 1.73
N ILE A 131 21.60 2.09 1.11
CA ILE A 131 22.38 0.85 0.95
C ILE A 131 23.62 1.11 0.08
N ALA A 132 23.46 1.82 -1.05
CA ALA A 132 24.59 2.19 -1.90
C ALA A 132 25.61 3.05 -1.16
N SER A 133 25.14 4.02 -0.36
CA SER A 133 26.01 4.87 0.47
C SER A 133 26.71 4.09 1.57
N ALA A 134 26.03 3.12 2.19
CA ALA A 134 26.60 2.27 3.22
C ALA A 134 27.69 1.36 2.62
N ALA A 135 27.43 0.74 1.48
CA ALA A 135 28.39 -0.07 0.76
C ALA A 135 29.63 0.74 0.34
N TYR A 136 29.42 1.98 -0.13
CA TYR A 136 30.49 2.91 -0.47
C TYR A 136 31.34 3.30 0.76
N LEU A 137 30.69 3.63 1.88
CA LEU A 137 31.39 3.97 3.13
C LEU A 137 32.23 2.81 3.63
N HIS A 138 31.67 1.60 3.62
CA HIS A 138 32.39 0.40 4.04
C HIS A 138 33.61 0.13 3.14
N GLY A 139 33.46 0.31 1.83
CA GLY A 139 34.53 0.06 0.86
C GLY A 139 35.72 1.02 0.99
N ILE A 140 35.47 2.30 1.27
CA ILE A 140 36.53 3.32 1.34
C ILE A 140 37.14 3.44 2.74
N TYR A 141 36.29 3.44 3.77
CA TYR A 141 36.73 3.75 5.14
C TYR A 141 37.06 2.50 5.96
N GLY A 142 36.91 1.29 5.39
CA GLY A 142 37.19 0.03 6.06
C GLY A 142 36.45 -0.08 7.40
N GLY A 143 37.18 -0.40 8.48
CA GLY A 143 36.62 -0.56 9.83
C GLY A 143 35.95 0.71 10.40
N ILE A 144 36.45 1.90 10.06
CA ILE A 144 35.81 3.16 10.52
C ILE A 144 34.44 3.35 9.83
N GLY A 145 34.28 2.82 8.62
CA GLY A 145 33.02 2.84 7.87
C GLY A 145 31.91 2.00 8.51
N GLU A 146 32.22 1.09 9.43
CA GLU A 146 31.26 0.18 10.06
C GLU A 146 30.20 0.93 10.89
N ALA A 147 30.62 1.96 11.64
CA ALA A 147 29.69 2.83 12.36
C ALA A 147 28.74 3.58 11.41
N GLY A 148 29.25 4.03 10.26
CA GLY A 148 28.45 4.70 9.24
C GLY A 148 27.42 3.78 8.59
N VAL A 149 27.79 2.51 8.34
CA VAL A 149 26.86 1.48 7.86
C VAL A 149 25.73 1.24 8.87
N ALA A 150 26.07 1.10 10.16
CA ALA A 150 25.07 0.90 11.21
C ALA A 150 24.07 2.06 11.26
N ILE A 151 24.56 3.31 11.22
CA ILE A 151 23.70 4.50 11.18
C ILE A 151 22.83 4.52 9.92
N ALA A 152 23.39 4.19 8.75
CA ALA A 152 22.64 4.13 7.50
C ALA A 152 21.53 3.06 7.51
N LEU A 153 21.79 1.91 8.11
CA LEU A 153 20.78 0.85 8.29
C LEU A 153 19.66 1.26 9.25
N VAL A 154 20.01 1.92 10.37
CA VAL A 154 19.00 2.48 11.28
C VAL A 154 18.17 3.55 10.57
N ALA A 155 18.80 4.43 9.79
CA ALA A 155 18.10 5.42 8.99
C ALA A 155 17.19 4.77 7.93
N ALA A 156 17.63 3.68 7.29
CA ALA A 156 16.83 2.93 6.33
C ALA A 156 15.63 2.24 7.00
N ALA A 157 15.81 1.66 8.19
CA ALA A 157 14.73 1.07 8.98
C ALA A 157 13.69 2.13 9.37
N LEU A 158 14.14 3.28 9.86
CA LEU A 158 13.25 4.42 10.16
C LEU A 158 12.54 4.94 8.91
N ALA A 159 13.22 4.98 7.76
CA ALA A 159 12.59 5.34 6.49
C ALA A 159 11.49 4.35 6.11
N VAL A 160 11.72 3.04 6.24
CA VAL A 160 10.70 2.00 6.00
C VAL A 160 9.51 2.18 6.94
N GLU A 161 9.76 2.42 8.22
CA GLU A 161 8.71 2.55 9.23
C GLU A 161 7.88 3.83 9.00
N LEU A 162 8.54 4.97 8.80
CA LEU A 162 7.87 6.27 8.67
C LEU A 162 7.26 6.47 7.27
N LEU A 163 7.99 6.15 6.20
CA LEU A 163 7.58 6.41 4.81
C LEU A 163 6.92 5.21 4.16
N GLY A 164 7.25 3.99 4.56
CA GLY A 164 6.72 2.77 3.92
C GLY A 164 5.43 2.27 4.56
N LEU A 165 5.33 2.31 5.89
CA LEU A 165 4.24 1.68 6.63
C LEU A 165 2.88 2.38 6.39
N LEU A 166 2.86 3.71 6.42
CA LEU A 166 1.65 4.50 6.20
C LEU A 166 1.00 4.24 4.82
N PRO A 167 1.71 4.42 3.69
CA PRO A 167 1.14 4.21 2.36
C PRO A 167 0.79 2.73 2.11
N ALA A 168 1.53 1.79 2.71
CA ALA A 168 1.17 0.38 2.66
C ALA A 168 -0.18 0.12 3.34
N LEU A 169 -0.41 0.71 4.52
CA LEU A 169 -1.69 0.61 5.22
C LEU A 169 -2.83 1.24 4.42
N THR A 170 -2.65 2.42 3.82
CA THR A 170 -3.68 3.02 2.95
C THR A 170 -4.00 2.15 1.75
N LEU A 171 -2.99 1.53 1.12
CA LEU A 171 -3.20 0.63 -0.01
C LEU A 171 -4.01 -0.61 0.40
N THR A 172 -3.69 -1.21 1.55
CA THR A 172 -4.46 -2.35 2.06
C THR A 172 -5.91 -1.97 2.40
N HIS A 173 -6.12 -0.78 2.94
CA HIS A 173 -7.45 -0.24 3.22
C HIS A 173 -8.28 -0.07 1.93
N LEU A 174 -7.71 0.59 0.92
CA LEU A 174 -8.34 0.78 -0.39
C LEU A 174 -8.66 -0.55 -1.08
N ARG A 175 -7.76 -1.55 -0.99
CA ARG A 175 -8.00 -2.90 -1.52
C ARG A 175 -9.17 -3.60 -0.84
N ARG A 176 -9.29 -3.48 0.48
CA ARG A 176 -10.42 -4.05 1.25
C ARG A 176 -11.75 -3.41 0.83
N GLN A 177 -11.75 -2.09 0.59
CA GLN A 177 -12.95 -1.37 0.16
C GLN A 177 -13.38 -1.67 -1.30
N ALA A 178 -12.50 -2.17 -2.17
CA ALA A 178 -12.81 -2.45 -3.57
C ALA A 178 -13.48 -3.83 -3.82
N ARG A 179 -13.35 -4.78 -2.88
CA ARG A 179 -13.92 -6.14 -3.01
C ARG A 179 -15.46 -6.19 -3.13
N PRO A 180 -16.25 -5.44 -2.33
CA PRO A 180 -17.72 -5.56 -2.34
C PRO A 180 -18.34 -5.19 -3.69
N LEU A 181 -17.82 -4.14 -4.32
CA LEU A 181 -18.34 -3.61 -5.59
C LEU A 181 -18.22 -4.63 -6.74
N ARG A 182 -17.13 -5.42 -6.76
CA ARG A 182 -16.94 -6.47 -7.76
C ARG A 182 -17.95 -7.60 -7.63
N ILE A 183 -18.33 -7.95 -6.40
CA ILE A 183 -19.30 -9.02 -6.13
C ILE A 183 -20.70 -8.57 -6.56
N SER A 184 -21.08 -7.32 -6.26
CA SER A 184 -22.37 -6.76 -6.69
C SER A 184 -22.48 -6.67 -8.22
N ALA A 185 -21.43 -6.20 -8.91
CA ALA A 185 -21.42 -6.14 -10.37
C ALA A 185 -21.50 -7.53 -11.02
N ALA A 186 -20.79 -8.52 -10.48
CA ALA A 186 -20.83 -9.89 -10.97
C ALA A 186 -22.20 -10.57 -10.79
N ARG A 187 -23.01 -10.15 -9.80
CA ARG A 187 -24.39 -10.62 -9.62
C ARG A 187 -25.38 -9.93 -10.57
N ALA A 188 -25.17 -8.64 -10.86
CA ALA A 188 -26.03 -7.89 -11.76
C ALA A 188 -25.96 -8.41 -13.21
N GLY A 189 -24.81 -8.88 -13.66
CA GLY A 189 -24.64 -9.43 -15.02
C GLY A 189 -25.12 -10.86 -15.25
N ARG A 190 -25.76 -11.52 -14.25
CA ARG A 190 -26.33 -12.88 -14.39
C ARG A 190 -27.85 -12.91 -14.48
N ARG A 191 -28.50 -11.74 -14.53
CA ARG A 191 -29.94 -11.60 -14.73
C ARG A 191 -30.19 -11.13 -16.15
#